data_AF-A0A951YAJ5-F1
#
_entry.id   AF-A0A951YAJ5-F1
#
_cell.length_a   1.000
_cell.length_b   1.000
_cell.length_c   1.000
_cell.angle_alpha   90.00
_cell.angle_beta   90.00
_cell.angle_gamma   90.00
#
_symmetry.space_group_name_H-M   'P 1'
#
loop_
_entity.id
_entity.type
_entity.pdbx_description
1 polymer ?
#
loop_
_entity_poly.entity_id
_entity_poly.type
_entity_poly.pdbx_seq_one_letter_code
_entity_poly.pdbx_strand_id
1 'polypeptide(L)'
;MHPIVDRIIVVEQQENWIYYCGDMRIPLNDFDGLLPGKITMCRVVSYRKETATLLLKVENRTPLNKHHYQISTEANKDIFIDNPVEKIVLNDVYWQASIKRNHDIPSKQKDNIELYDYGVEFEESIEDLFKEPETKERNISLKKTKQISELVFEDGSLSFLQYCTEIGKEVTFKIHHAFIRKEFDSIKPYFSKLFKKGKIEVICNLIVSGDTVIETRAVSDDIQQINEGTLTQIEDDLIADSILGKETDEIRSLEDAFNSSFPELENKSVEWLMSKIAQEQHTRHYKHLLHLSHKHDRSLVNLKVTGRPVSFLFGIRCEKGIYIVWETYNTKEATYVWKYEKDTQPGMKEFIAEIDDEIKKLRQGTKREYRTLNKANPNFCVIEHDYSSPDSGFKKWEDTLNAFLY
;
A
#
# COMPACT_ATOMS: atom_id res chain seq x y z
N MET A 1 26.59 -6.11 -29.55
CA MET A 1 26.12 -4.73 -29.33
C MET A 1 24.93 -4.81 -28.39
N HIS A 2 25.07 -4.31 -27.17
CA HIS A 2 23.99 -4.34 -26.18
C HIS A 2 22.89 -3.34 -26.56
N PRO A 3 21.60 -3.67 -26.37
CA PRO A 3 20.51 -2.74 -26.68
C PRO A 3 20.53 -1.55 -25.72
N ILE A 4 20.39 -0.35 -26.28
CA ILE A 4 20.34 0.93 -25.55
C ILE A 4 18.96 1.19 -24.92
N VAL A 5 17.89 0.66 -25.53
CA VAL A 5 16.50 0.77 -25.04
C VAL A 5 16.30 -0.10 -23.80
N ASP A 6 15.40 0.33 -22.90
CA ASP A 6 15.07 -0.28 -21.60
C ASP A 6 16.19 -0.29 -20.56
N ARG A 7 17.34 0.31 -20.86
CA ARG A 7 18.43 0.47 -19.90
C ARG A 7 18.06 1.49 -18.83
N ILE A 8 18.43 1.17 -17.59
CA ILE A 8 18.34 2.10 -16.46
C ILE A 8 19.66 2.86 -16.36
N ILE A 9 19.56 4.18 -16.47
CA ILE A 9 20.66 5.11 -16.30
C ILE A 9 20.36 6.08 -15.16
N VAL A 10 21.40 6.62 -14.55
CA VAL A 10 21.27 7.69 -13.57
C VAL A 10 21.85 8.96 -14.20
N VAL A 11 21.05 10.01 -14.23
CA VAL A 11 21.46 11.33 -14.71
C VAL A 11 21.70 12.27 -13.53
N GLU A 12 22.73 13.09 -13.61
CA GLU A 12 23.06 14.10 -12.61
C GLU A 12 23.13 15.50 -13.24
N GLN A 13 22.40 16.45 -12.67
CA GLN A 13 22.51 17.87 -13.04
C GLN A 13 23.58 18.56 -12.17
N GLN A 14 24.56 19.17 -12.81
CA GLN A 14 25.54 20.03 -12.15
C GLN A 14 25.75 21.30 -12.96
N GLU A 15 25.49 22.46 -12.34
CA GLU A 15 25.64 23.78 -12.98
C GLU A 15 24.89 23.84 -14.32
N ASN A 16 25.62 24.00 -15.43
CA ASN A 16 25.10 24.11 -16.79
C ASN A 16 25.19 22.80 -17.59
N TRP A 17 25.32 21.65 -16.92
CA TRP A 17 25.54 20.34 -17.57
C TRP A 17 24.62 19.25 -17.02
N ILE A 18 24.20 18.34 -17.90
CA ILE A 18 23.55 17.08 -17.55
C ILE A 18 24.53 15.94 -17.83
N TYR A 19 24.94 15.25 -16.77
CA TYR A 19 25.79 14.08 -16.83
C TYR A 19 24.91 12.83 -16.90
N TYR A 20 25.22 11.89 -17.80
CA TYR A 20 24.38 10.70 -18.01
C TYR A 20 25.17 9.38 -17.97
N CYS A 21 26.51 9.42 -18.02
CA CYS A 21 27.36 8.26 -17.81
C CYS A 21 28.80 8.71 -17.51
N GLY A 22 29.23 8.68 -16.24
CA GLY A 22 30.58 9.07 -15.83
C GLY A 22 30.94 10.53 -16.16
N ASP A 23 31.86 10.73 -17.09
CA ASP A 23 32.30 12.02 -17.59
C ASP A 23 31.51 12.50 -18.83
N MET A 24 30.62 11.66 -19.37
CA MET A 24 29.75 12.03 -20.49
C MET A 24 28.65 12.98 -20.04
N ARG A 25 28.55 14.10 -20.75
CA ARG A 25 27.65 15.21 -20.43
C ARG A 25 27.18 15.95 -21.66
N ILE A 26 26.00 16.56 -21.57
CA ILE A 26 25.49 17.54 -22.53
C ILE A 26 25.25 18.89 -21.85
N PRO A 27 25.30 20.01 -22.60
CA PRO A 27 24.87 21.31 -22.08
C PRO A 27 23.41 21.26 -21.64
N LEU A 28 23.06 22.04 -20.62
CA LEU A 28 21.68 22.14 -20.12
C LEU A 28 20.69 22.63 -21.21
N ASN A 29 21.17 23.42 -22.18
CA ASN A 29 20.34 23.89 -23.31
C ASN A 29 19.93 22.76 -24.28
N ASP A 30 20.68 21.66 -24.29
CA ASP A 30 20.41 20.47 -25.10
C ASP A 30 19.64 19.40 -24.31
N PHE A 31 19.18 19.75 -23.10
CA PHE A 31 18.30 18.94 -22.27
C PHE A 31 16.87 19.51 -22.32
N ASP A 32 15.93 18.70 -22.80
CA ASP A 32 14.51 19.04 -22.90
C ASP A 32 13.70 18.29 -21.84
N GLY A 33 13.42 18.96 -20.72
CA GLY A 33 12.63 18.44 -19.60
C GLY A 33 13.08 19.02 -18.25
N LEU A 34 12.61 18.44 -17.13
CA LEU A 34 13.12 18.78 -15.81
C LEU A 34 13.33 17.53 -14.95
N LEU A 35 14.49 17.46 -14.32
CA LEU A 35 14.81 16.42 -13.37
C LEU A 35 14.12 16.69 -12.01
N PRO A 36 13.47 15.69 -11.39
CA PRO A 36 12.87 15.80 -10.06
C PRO A 36 13.88 16.14 -8.94
N GLY A 37 15.16 15.93 -9.18
CA GLY A 37 16.24 16.21 -8.25
C GLY A 37 17.60 16.22 -8.93
N LYS A 38 18.65 16.57 -8.16
CA LYS A 38 20.02 16.67 -8.67
C LYS A 38 20.52 15.38 -9.31
N ILE A 39 20.14 14.23 -8.76
CA ILE A 39 20.43 12.89 -9.28
C ILE A 39 19.09 12.20 -9.50
N THR A 40 18.85 11.70 -10.71
CA THR A 40 17.58 11.08 -11.11
C THR A 40 17.83 9.78 -11.84
N MET A 41 17.06 8.75 -11.52
CA MET A 41 17.07 7.47 -12.23
C MET A 41 16.07 7.52 -13.39
N CYS A 42 16.53 7.12 -14.57
CA CYS A 42 15.76 7.17 -15.80
C CYS A 42 15.89 5.84 -16.55
N ARG A 43 14.81 5.44 -17.23
CA ARG A 43 14.84 4.40 -18.26
C ARG A 43 15.02 5.03 -19.63
N VAL A 44 15.87 4.43 -20.46
CA VAL A 44 15.98 4.78 -21.88
C VAL A 44 14.76 4.22 -22.62
N VAL A 45 13.93 5.12 -23.14
CA VAL A 45 12.72 4.78 -23.91
C VAL A 45 13.07 4.54 -25.37
N SER A 46 13.93 5.38 -25.95
CA SER A 46 14.43 5.23 -27.31
C SER A 46 15.71 6.03 -27.50
N TYR A 47 16.45 5.70 -28.56
CA TYR A 47 17.60 6.47 -29.02
C TYR A 47 17.49 6.66 -30.53
N ARG A 48 17.53 7.91 -30.99
CA ARG A 48 17.49 8.27 -32.41
C ARG A 48 18.90 8.56 -32.90
N LYS A 49 19.42 7.72 -33.79
CA LYS A 49 20.81 7.80 -34.28
C LYS A 49 21.04 9.02 -35.15
N GLU A 50 20.05 9.42 -35.94
CA GLU A 50 20.12 10.51 -36.91
C GLU A 50 20.30 11.87 -36.23
N THR A 51 19.78 12.01 -35.01
CA THR A 51 19.79 13.24 -34.23
C THR A 51 20.55 13.11 -32.90
N ALA A 52 21.25 11.99 -32.70
CA ALA A 52 21.95 11.66 -31.44
C ALA A 52 21.10 11.95 -30.19
N THR A 53 19.79 11.66 -30.25
CA THR A 53 18.82 12.07 -29.22
C THR A 53 18.42 10.89 -28.36
N LEU A 54 18.62 11.03 -27.05
CA LEU A 54 18.26 10.03 -26.04
C LEU A 54 16.94 10.41 -25.36
N LEU A 55 15.91 9.58 -25.54
CA LEU A 55 14.62 9.75 -24.89
C LEU A 55 14.57 8.98 -23.57
N LEU A 56 14.31 9.67 -22.48
CA LEU A 56 14.31 9.13 -21.13
C LEU A 56 12.93 9.22 -20.48
N LYS A 57 12.64 8.29 -19.57
CA LYS A 57 11.47 8.33 -18.67
C LYS A 57 11.96 8.16 -17.22
N VAL A 58 11.45 8.96 -16.30
CA VAL A 58 11.82 8.85 -14.88
C VAL A 58 11.31 7.53 -14.28
N GLU A 59 12.20 6.81 -13.59
CA GLU A 59 11.93 5.53 -12.91
C GLU A 59 12.12 5.75 -11.39
N ASN A 60 11.04 6.11 -10.69
CA ASN A 60 10.95 6.23 -9.23
C ASN A 60 11.89 7.21 -8.48
N ARG A 61 11.42 7.65 -7.31
CA ARG A 61 12.04 8.65 -6.43
C ARG A 61 12.67 8.05 -5.16
N THR A 62 13.40 6.94 -5.30
CA THR A 62 14.24 6.45 -4.19
C THR A 62 15.37 7.48 -3.95
N PRO A 63 15.83 7.76 -2.72
CA PRO A 63 16.95 8.66 -2.51
C PRO A 63 18.21 8.12 -3.21
N LEU A 64 18.61 8.75 -4.30
CA LEU A 64 19.84 8.41 -5.02
C LEU A 64 21.01 9.21 -4.46
N ASN A 65 22.19 8.60 -4.48
CA ASN A 65 23.44 9.23 -4.09
C ASN A 65 24.52 8.97 -5.15
N LYS A 66 25.71 9.55 -4.97
CA LYS A 66 26.82 9.39 -5.92
C LYS A 66 27.23 7.93 -6.17
N HIS A 67 27.02 7.03 -5.22
CA HIS A 67 27.33 5.61 -5.39
C HIS A 67 26.42 4.95 -6.44
N HIS A 68 25.13 5.28 -6.45
CA HIS A 68 24.20 4.79 -7.48
C HIS A 68 24.58 5.29 -8.88
N TYR A 69 25.07 6.54 -8.98
CA TYR A 69 25.58 7.09 -10.23
C TYR A 69 26.82 6.33 -10.76
N GLN A 70 27.75 5.96 -9.86
CA GLN A 70 28.93 5.17 -10.21
C GLN A 70 28.56 3.78 -10.74
N ILE A 71 27.67 3.07 -10.04
CA ILE A 71 27.16 1.76 -10.48
C ILE A 71 26.50 1.87 -11.86
N SER A 72 25.68 2.90 -12.07
CA SER A 72 25.03 3.13 -13.36
C SER A 72 26.03 3.46 -14.47
N THR A 73 27.10 4.19 -14.15
CA THR A 73 28.18 4.50 -15.09
C THR A 73 28.90 3.22 -15.52
N GLU A 74 29.33 2.40 -14.56
CA GLU A 74 30.02 1.13 -14.85
C GLU A 74 29.17 0.18 -15.69
N ALA A 75 27.86 0.13 -15.45
CA ALA A 75 26.93 -0.76 -16.12
C ALA A 75 26.52 -0.35 -17.55
N ASN A 76 26.75 0.91 -17.95
CA ASN A 76 26.26 1.46 -19.22
C ASN A 76 27.35 2.12 -20.08
N LYS A 77 28.60 2.18 -19.62
CA LYS A 77 29.70 2.88 -20.31
C LYS A 77 29.94 2.35 -21.72
N ASP A 78 29.87 1.04 -21.90
CA ASP A 78 30.05 0.36 -23.18
C ASP A 78 29.04 0.79 -24.25
N ILE A 79 27.80 1.08 -23.84
CA ILE A 79 26.71 1.42 -24.77
C ILE A 79 26.86 2.84 -25.31
N PHE A 80 27.27 3.79 -24.47
CA PHE A 80 27.39 5.19 -24.86
C PHE A 80 28.70 5.52 -25.58
N ILE A 81 29.69 4.62 -25.58
CA ILE A 81 30.87 4.73 -26.45
C ILE A 81 30.46 4.66 -27.93
N ASP A 82 29.54 3.74 -28.26
CA ASP A 82 29.08 3.51 -29.64
C ASP A 82 27.86 4.36 -30.04
N ASN A 83 27.28 5.11 -29.09
CA ASN A 83 26.05 5.89 -29.27
C ASN A 83 26.22 7.28 -28.62
N PRO A 84 26.90 8.24 -29.30
CA PRO A 84 27.10 9.58 -28.77
C PRO A 84 25.76 10.29 -28.58
N VAL A 85 25.61 11.04 -27.47
CA VAL A 85 24.38 11.75 -27.16
C VAL A 85 24.64 13.25 -27.27
N GLU A 86 23.91 13.91 -28.16
CA GLU A 86 23.96 15.37 -28.33
C GLU A 86 22.75 16.05 -27.69
N LYS A 87 21.61 15.35 -27.59
CA LYS A 87 20.38 15.87 -26.99
C LYS A 87 19.74 14.82 -26.07
N ILE A 88 19.26 15.24 -24.90
CA ILE A 88 18.45 14.38 -24.02
C ILE A 88 17.06 14.98 -23.93
N VAL A 89 16.04 14.15 -24.13
CA VAL A 89 14.64 14.52 -23.92
C VAL A 89 14.11 13.70 -22.78
N LEU A 90 13.69 14.34 -21.69
CA LEU A 90 13.03 13.69 -20.58
C LEU A 90 11.53 13.74 -20.79
N ASN A 91 10.94 12.61 -21.15
CA ASN A 91 9.51 12.43 -21.21
C ASN A 91 8.94 12.24 -19.80
N ASP A 92 8.94 13.34 -19.03
CA ASP A 92 8.23 13.43 -17.77
C ASP A 92 6.94 14.22 -17.99
N VAL A 93 5.83 13.48 -17.97
CA VAL A 93 4.48 13.97 -18.28
C VAL A 93 4.02 15.08 -17.28
N TYR A 94 4.78 15.35 -16.22
CA TYR A 94 4.53 16.45 -15.29
C TYR A 94 5.02 17.83 -15.76
N TRP A 95 5.92 17.94 -16.75
CA TRP A 95 6.53 19.23 -17.15
C TRP A 95 5.94 19.92 -18.38
N GLN A 96 5.28 19.20 -19.28
CA GLN A 96 4.67 19.84 -20.46
C GLN A 96 3.47 20.76 -20.09
N ALA A 97 2.97 20.67 -18.86
CA ALA A 97 1.91 21.54 -18.34
C ALA A 97 2.41 22.91 -17.84
N SER A 98 3.70 23.08 -17.52
CA SER A 98 4.27 24.31 -16.93
C SER A 98 4.91 25.26 -17.95
N ILE A 99 5.29 24.79 -19.15
CA ILE A 99 6.01 25.61 -20.14
C ILE A 99 5.07 26.44 -21.06
N LYS A 100 3.78 26.10 -21.17
CA LYS A 100 2.82 26.86 -22.01
C LYS A 100 2.33 28.19 -21.41
N ARG A 101 2.93 28.68 -20.32
CA ARG A 101 2.64 30.00 -19.75
C ARG A 101 3.96 30.76 -19.56
N ASN A 102 4.49 31.34 -20.63
CA ASN A 102 5.29 32.57 -20.69
C ASN A 102 6.30 32.53 -21.85
N HIS A 103 5.89 33.02 -23.01
CA HIS A 103 6.60 34.10 -23.71
C HIS A 103 5.75 34.58 -24.90
N ASP A 104 5.26 35.81 -24.79
CA ASP A 104 4.75 36.62 -25.90
C ASP A 104 5.84 37.62 -26.34
N ILE A 105 5.60 38.23 -27.51
CA ILE A 105 6.19 39.45 -28.13
C ILE A 105 7.18 39.14 -29.29
N PRO A 106 7.18 39.86 -30.45
CA PRO A 106 6.09 40.26 -31.37
C PRO A 106 6.49 40.08 -32.87
N SER A 107 5.54 40.40 -33.76
CA SER A 107 5.71 40.50 -35.21
C SER A 107 6.72 41.56 -35.69
N LYS A 108 7.45 41.27 -36.79
CA LYS A 108 8.04 42.27 -37.70
C LYS A 108 8.04 41.82 -39.16
N GLN A 109 7.83 42.82 -40.01
CA GLN A 109 7.62 42.87 -41.46
C GLN A 109 8.91 42.77 -42.30
N LYS A 110 8.68 42.40 -43.58
CA LYS A 110 9.39 42.78 -44.84
C LYS A 110 10.77 42.15 -45.13
N ASP A 111 10.90 41.49 -46.29
CA ASP A 111 11.34 42.17 -47.52
C ASP A 111 11.15 41.32 -48.79
N ASN A 112 11.04 42.05 -49.92
CA ASN A 112 10.81 41.62 -51.30
C ASN A 112 11.97 40.81 -51.89
N ILE A 113 11.68 39.85 -52.78
CA ILE A 113 12.44 39.63 -54.03
C ILE A 113 11.45 39.23 -55.15
N GLU A 114 11.53 39.93 -56.27
CA GLU A 114 10.74 39.73 -57.49
C GLU A 114 11.46 38.83 -58.52
N LEU A 115 10.62 38.04 -59.22
CA LEU A 115 10.63 37.62 -60.65
C LEU A 115 11.78 36.75 -61.22
N TYR A 116 11.40 35.60 -61.81
CA TYR A 116 11.28 35.45 -63.27
C TYR A 116 10.26 34.35 -63.65
N ASP A 117 9.44 34.68 -64.64
CA ASP A 117 8.44 33.86 -65.34
C ASP A 117 9.13 33.05 -66.46
N TYR A 118 8.80 31.75 -66.57
CA TYR A 118 8.65 31.05 -67.85
C TYR A 118 7.77 29.79 -67.67
N GLY A 119 6.48 29.94 -67.97
CA GLY A 119 5.71 29.08 -68.88
C GLY A 119 5.60 27.55 -68.69
N VAL A 120 4.34 27.12 -68.41
CA VAL A 120 3.61 25.93 -68.96
C VAL A 120 4.19 24.55 -68.61
N GLU A 121 3.49 23.64 -67.92
CA GLU A 121 2.42 22.74 -68.43
C GLU A 121 1.99 21.76 -67.31
N PHE A 122 0.85 21.09 -67.49
CA PHE A 122 0.14 20.21 -66.54
C PHE A 122 0.99 19.22 -65.73
N GLU A 123 0.84 19.27 -64.40
CA GLU A 123 0.85 18.10 -63.51
C GLU A 123 -0.14 18.36 -62.36
N GLU A 124 -1.34 17.77 -62.42
CA GLU A 124 -2.09 17.53 -61.19
C GLU A 124 -1.25 16.58 -60.35
N SER A 125 -0.62 17.11 -59.29
CA SER A 125 0.20 16.32 -58.38
C SER A 125 -0.66 15.22 -57.75
N ILE A 126 -0.19 13.98 -57.86
CA ILE A 126 -0.72 12.79 -57.16
C ILE A 126 -0.73 12.99 -55.62
N GLU A 127 -0.09 14.05 -55.12
CA GLU A 127 0.01 14.41 -53.70
C GLU A 127 -1.28 14.92 -53.05
N ASP A 128 -2.31 15.29 -53.81
CA ASP A 128 -3.61 15.66 -53.23
C ASP A 128 -4.56 14.46 -53.00
N LEU A 129 -4.21 13.26 -53.47
CA LEU A 129 -5.00 12.03 -53.27
C LEU A 129 -4.62 11.24 -52.02
N PHE A 130 -3.57 11.64 -51.29
CA PHE A 130 -3.07 10.94 -50.08
C PHE A 130 -2.95 11.82 -48.83
N LYS A 131 -3.57 13.01 -48.79
CA LYS A 131 -3.73 13.72 -47.51
C LYS A 131 -4.72 12.96 -46.65
N GLU A 132 -4.21 12.03 -45.83
CA GLU A 132 -4.96 11.57 -44.65
C GLU A 132 -5.43 12.81 -43.89
N PRO A 133 -6.71 12.90 -43.49
CA PRO A 133 -7.17 14.04 -42.73
C PRO A 133 -6.39 14.06 -41.41
N GLU A 134 -5.45 15.00 -41.28
CA GLU A 134 -4.76 15.29 -40.03
C GLU A 134 -5.82 15.71 -39.01
N THR A 135 -6.35 14.74 -38.29
CA THR A 135 -7.29 14.96 -37.21
C THR A 135 -6.48 15.46 -36.03
N LYS A 136 -6.46 16.79 -35.86
CA LYS A 136 -5.74 17.46 -34.77
C LYS A 136 -6.14 16.88 -33.42
N GLU A 137 -5.15 16.43 -32.67
CA GLU A 137 -5.33 15.98 -31.29
C GLU A 137 -5.81 17.14 -30.41
N ARG A 138 -6.81 16.85 -29.57
CA ARG A 138 -7.36 17.78 -28.57
C ARG A 138 -7.10 17.22 -27.18
N ASN A 139 -6.64 18.09 -26.29
CA ASN A 139 -6.46 17.79 -24.88
C ASN A 139 -7.66 18.33 -24.10
N ILE A 140 -8.36 17.46 -23.38
CA ILE A 140 -9.51 17.81 -22.54
C ILE A 140 -9.12 17.53 -21.08
N SER A 141 -9.42 18.48 -20.19
CA SER A 141 -9.18 18.35 -18.75
C SER A 141 -10.47 18.65 -17.98
N LEU A 142 -10.88 17.74 -17.11
CA LEU A 142 -12.13 17.79 -16.36
C LEU A 142 -11.84 17.60 -14.87
N LYS A 143 -12.44 18.43 -14.02
CA LYS A 143 -12.52 18.18 -12.58
C LYS A 143 -13.85 17.51 -12.26
N LYS A 144 -13.82 16.35 -11.61
CA LYS A 144 -15.02 15.60 -11.21
C LYS A 144 -14.92 15.16 -9.77
N THR A 145 -16.07 14.79 -9.21
CA THR A 145 -16.18 14.20 -7.88
C THR A 145 -16.71 12.78 -8.04
N LYS A 146 -16.08 11.81 -7.38
CA LYS A 146 -16.44 10.40 -7.46
C LYS A 146 -16.71 9.83 -6.08
N GLN A 147 -17.77 9.03 -5.95
CA GLN A 147 -17.98 8.28 -4.71
C GLN A 147 -16.89 7.21 -4.61
N ILE A 148 -16.36 6.98 -3.41
CA ILE A 148 -15.35 5.93 -3.20
C ILE A 148 -15.93 4.55 -3.55
N SER A 149 -17.24 4.36 -3.33
CA SER A 149 -17.96 3.14 -3.73
C SER A 149 -18.00 2.90 -5.24
N GLU A 150 -17.87 3.95 -6.07
CA GLU A 150 -17.87 3.87 -7.54
C GLU A 150 -16.48 3.55 -8.12
N LEU A 151 -15.43 3.62 -7.30
CA LEU A 151 -14.07 3.28 -7.73
C LEU A 151 -13.91 1.77 -7.76
N VAL A 152 -13.20 1.24 -8.74
CA VAL A 152 -12.79 -0.16 -8.79
C VAL A 152 -11.32 -0.23 -8.44
N PHE A 153 -10.97 -1.00 -7.41
CA PHE A 153 -9.58 -1.15 -6.97
C PHE A 153 -8.93 -2.30 -7.74
N GLU A 154 -7.77 -2.04 -8.34
CA GLU A 154 -6.99 -3.00 -9.11
C GLU A 154 -5.52 -2.91 -8.68
N ASP A 155 -4.72 -3.95 -8.93
CA ASP A 155 -3.32 -3.93 -8.52
C ASP A 155 -2.55 -2.77 -9.18
N GLY A 156 -2.09 -1.83 -8.35
CA GLY A 156 -1.38 -0.63 -8.77
C GLY A 156 -2.26 0.50 -9.32
N SER A 157 -3.60 0.42 -9.24
CA SER A 157 -4.48 1.49 -9.73
C SER A 157 -5.92 1.47 -9.22
N LEU A 158 -6.62 2.60 -9.35
CA LEU A 158 -8.08 2.68 -9.24
C LEU A 158 -8.67 3.08 -10.58
N SER A 159 -9.83 2.53 -10.95
CA SER A 159 -10.55 2.91 -12.16
C SER A 159 -11.99 3.35 -11.87
N PHE A 160 -12.54 4.18 -12.76
CA PHE A 160 -13.93 4.60 -12.69
C PHE A 160 -14.43 5.06 -14.06
N LEU A 161 -15.75 4.96 -14.29
CA LEU A 161 -16.41 5.48 -15.50
C LEU A 161 -16.80 6.94 -15.33
N GLN A 162 -16.64 7.73 -16.39
CA GLN A 162 -17.08 9.13 -16.45
C GLN A 162 -17.58 9.49 -17.84
N TYR A 163 -18.83 9.97 -17.90
CA TYR A 163 -19.37 10.58 -19.11
C TYR A 163 -18.66 11.91 -19.43
N CYS A 164 -18.10 12.03 -20.63
CA CYS A 164 -17.39 13.19 -21.13
C CYS A 164 -18.25 13.89 -22.19
N THR A 165 -18.79 15.06 -21.85
CA THR A 165 -19.71 15.83 -22.70
C THR A 165 -19.07 16.31 -23.99
N GLU A 166 -17.75 16.54 -23.96
CA GLU A 166 -16.95 17.04 -25.08
C GLU A 166 -16.86 16.06 -26.25
N ILE A 167 -17.08 14.77 -25.98
CA ILE A 167 -17.08 13.68 -26.97
C ILE A 167 -18.35 12.84 -26.94
N GLY A 168 -19.31 13.19 -26.08
CA GLY A 168 -20.61 12.53 -25.96
C GLY A 168 -20.58 11.06 -25.51
N LYS A 169 -19.51 10.59 -24.85
CA LYS A 169 -19.27 9.17 -24.53
C LYS A 169 -18.83 8.96 -23.07
N GLU A 170 -19.07 7.76 -22.55
CA GLU A 170 -18.47 7.31 -21.30
C GLU A 170 -17.03 6.86 -21.53
N VAL A 171 -16.14 7.26 -20.62
CA VAL A 171 -14.72 6.96 -20.67
C VAL A 171 -14.28 6.40 -19.33
N THR A 172 -13.52 5.31 -19.36
CA THR A 172 -12.86 4.76 -18.17
C THR A 172 -11.57 5.53 -17.91
N PHE A 173 -11.46 6.10 -16.72
CA PHE A 173 -10.24 6.72 -16.23
C PHE A 173 -9.54 5.80 -15.24
N LYS A 174 -8.20 5.82 -15.27
CA LYS A 174 -7.36 5.10 -14.33
C LYS A 174 -6.46 6.08 -13.56
N ILE A 175 -6.43 5.92 -12.23
CA ILE A 175 -5.51 6.59 -11.31
C ILE A 175 -4.46 5.56 -10.91
N HIS A 176 -3.22 5.74 -11.34
CA HIS A 176 -2.12 4.86 -10.95
C HIS A 176 -1.65 5.15 -9.53
N HIS A 177 -1.51 4.10 -8.72
CA HIS A 177 -1.06 4.23 -7.35
C HIS A 177 -0.44 2.92 -6.83
N ALA A 178 0.85 2.97 -6.45
CA ALA A 178 1.65 1.77 -6.16
C ALA A 178 1.17 0.93 -4.97
N PHE A 179 0.53 1.56 -3.99
CA PHE A 179 0.06 0.87 -2.78
C PHE A 179 -1.34 0.24 -2.92
N ILE A 180 -2.05 0.49 -4.01
CA ILE A 180 -3.40 -0.06 -4.21
C ILE A 180 -3.30 -1.52 -4.62
N ARG A 181 -4.19 -2.32 -4.02
CA ARG A 181 -4.36 -3.72 -4.34
C ARG A 181 -5.84 -3.99 -4.59
N LYS A 182 -6.15 -4.99 -5.41
CA LYS A 182 -7.53 -5.35 -5.73
C LYS A 182 -8.35 -5.74 -4.50
N GLU A 183 -7.73 -6.37 -3.50
CA GLU A 183 -8.42 -6.86 -2.29
C GLU A 183 -9.02 -5.72 -1.46
N PHE A 184 -8.52 -4.49 -1.66
CA PHE A 184 -9.01 -3.29 -0.99
C PHE A 184 -10.42 -2.87 -1.43
N ASP A 185 -10.93 -3.43 -2.52
CA ASP A 185 -12.29 -3.17 -2.99
C ASP A 185 -13.34 -3.51 -1.91
N SER A 186 -13.10 -4.60 -1.16
CA SER A 186 -13.95 -5.09 -0.07
C SER A 186 -13.95 -4.20 1.19
N ILE A 187 -12.97 -3.30 1.33
CA ILE A 187 -12.76 -2.45 2.51
C ILE A 187 -12.84 -0.94 2.20
N LYS A 188 -13.48 -0.56 1.08
CA LYS A 188 -13.79 0.84 0.72
C LYS A 188 -14.36 1.72 1.85
N PRO A 189 -15.20 1.22 2.79
CA PRO A 189 -15.65 2.01 3.92
C PRO A 189 -14.51 2.57 4.78
N TYR A 190 -13.39 1.85 4.90
CA TYR A 190 -12.22 2.29 5.67
C TYR A 190 -11.45 3.40 4.97
N PHE A 191 -11.38 3.38 3.64
CA PHE A 191 -10.85 4.52 2.86
C PHE A 191 -11.73 5.76 3.02
N SER A 192 -13.05 5.59 3.14
CA SER A 192 -13.96 6.71 3.42
C SER A 192 -13.72 7.32 4.80
N LYS A 193 -13.43 6.48 5.81
CA LYS A 193 -13.02 6.93 7.16
C LYS A 193 -11.68 7.67 7.09
N LEU A 194 -10.68 7.11 6.39
CA LEU A 194 -9.34 7.69 6.22
C LEU A 194 -9.41 9.10 5.63
N PHE A 195 -10.12 9.26 4.51
CA PHE A 195 -10.25 10.56 3.84
C PHE A 195 -11.21 11.52 4.55
N LYS A 196 -11.94 11.05 5.57
CA LYS A 196 -13.00 11.78 6.28
C LYS A 196 -14.11 12.28 5.35
N LYS A 197 -14.33 11.59 4.23
CA LYS A 197 -15.33 11.90 3.21
C LYS A 197 -15.66 10.65 2.39
N GLY A 198 -16.90 10.56 1.92
CA GLY A 198 -17.35 9.48 1.01
C GLY A 198 -17.03 9.71 -0.46
N LYS A 199 -16.52 10.90 -0.81
CA LYS A 199 -16.25 11.34 -2.17
C LYS A 199 -14.83 11.86 -2.32
N ILE A 200 -14.18 11.54 -3.43
CA ILE A 200 -12.88 12.10 -3.80
C ILE A 200 -12.99 13.08 -4.96
N GLU A 201 -12.09 14.04 -5.01
CA GLU A 201 -11.91 14.89 -6.19
C GLU A 201 -10.91 14.25 -7.15
N VAL A 202 -11.26 14.20 -8.42
CA VAL A 202 -10.43 13.63 -9.49
C VAL A 202 -10.23 14.66 -10.60
N ILE A 203 -8.99 14.77 -11.09
CA ILE A 203 -8.64 15.53 -12.28
C ILE A 203 -8.41 14.52 -13.40
N CYS A 204 -9.30 14.53 -14.38
CA CYS A 204 -9.31 13.66 -15.55
C CYS A 204 -8.73 14.41 -16.75
N ASN A 205 -7.73 13.83 -17.40
CA ASN A 205 -7.15 14.30 -18.66
C ASN A 205 -7.39 13.23 -19.73
N LEU A 206 -7.79 13.65 -20.92
CA LEU A 206 -7.90 12.76 -22.07
C LEU A 206 -7.41 13.45 -23.35
N ILE A 207 -6.75 12.65 -24.20
CA ILE A 207 -6.31 13.05 -25.53
C ILE A 207 -7.27 12.40 -26.53
N VAL A 208 -7.84 13.21 -27.42
CA VAL A 208 -8.82 12.74 -28.42
C VAL A 208 -8.40 13.19 -29.81
N SER A 209 -8.56 12.31 -30.80
CA SER A 209 -8.47 12.66 -32.21
C SER A 209 -9.81 12.37 -32.87
N GLY A 210 -10.46 13.43 -33.37
CA GLY A 210 -11.88 13.40 -33.72
C GLY A 210 -12.72 13.01 -32.50
N ASP A 211 -13.41 11.87 -32.60
CA ASP A 211 -14.27 11.27 -31.57
C ASP A 211 -13.66 10.02 -30.91
N THR A 212 -12.39 9.72 -31.21
CA THR A 212 -11.66 8.57 -30.68
C THR A 212 -10.79 9.02 -29.51
N VAL A 213 -10.91 8.30 -28.39
CA VAL A 213 -10.05 8.50 -27.22
C VAL A 213 -8.71 7.80 -27.46
N ILE A 214 -7.62 8.57 -27.45
CA ILE A 214 -6.26 8.08 -27.63
C ILE A 214 -5.66 7.70 -26.27
N GLU A 215 -5.82 8.57 -25.28
CA GLU A 215 -5.22 8.39 -23.96
C GLU A 215 -6.15 8.93 -22.87
N THR A 216 -6.14 8.28 -21.71
CA THR A 216 -6.80 8.78 -20.49
C THR A 216 -5.84 8.74 -19.32
N ARG A 217 -5.92 9.76 -18.46
CA ARG A 217 -5.16 9.84 -17.22
C ARG A 217 -6.00 10.50 -16.14
N ALA A 218 -5.99 9.95 -14.94
CA ALA A 218 -6.59 10.62 -13.79
C ALA A 218 -5.61 10.71 -12.61
N VAL A 219 -5.75 11.79 -11.85
CA VAL A 219 -5.04 12.00 -10.57
C VAL A 219 -6.01 12.48 -9.51
N SER A 220 -5.69 12.20 -8.25
CA SER A 220 -6.46 12.64 -7.09
C SER A 220 -5.53 12.85 -5.90
N ASP A 221 -5.58 14.04 -5.31
CA ASP A 221 -4.81 14.36 -4.10
C ASP A 221 -5.28 13.52 -2.90
N ASP A 222 -6.55 13.09 -2.91
CA ASP A 222 -7.09 12.19 -1.90
C ASP A 222 -6.43 10.82 -1.97
N ILE A 223 -6.31 10.27 -3.17
CA ILE A 223 -5.65 8.99 -3.40
C ILE A 223 -4.15 9.08 -3.08
N GLN A 224 -3.49 10.22 -3.31
CA GLN A 224 -2.09 10.43 -2.94
C GLN A 224 -1.82 10.38 -1.43
N GLN A 225 -2.85 10.53 -0.59
CA GLN A 225 -2.68 10.34 0.85
C GLN A 225 -2.40 8.88 1.22
N ILE A 226 -2.74 7.93 0.34
CA ILE A 226 -2.48 6.51 0.58
C ILE A 226 -0.98 6.26 0.56
N ASN A 227 -0.46 5.85 1.70
CA ASN A 227 0.92 5.42 1.92
C ASN A 227 0.94 4.30 2.97
N GLU A 228 2.12 3.75 3.24
CA GLU A 228 2.32 2.69 4.23
C GLU A 228 1.73 3.01 5.62
N GLY A 229 1.86 4.27 6.07
CA GLY A 229 1.31 4.71 7.36
C GLY A 229 -0.22 4.72 7.37
N THR A 230 -0.85 5.23 6.32
CA THR A 230 -2.32 5.20 6.23
C THR A 230 -2.88 3.79 6.04
N LEU A 231 -2.14 2.90 5.37
CA LEU A 231 -2.52 1.49 5.26
C LEU A 231 -2.43 0.81 6.62
N THR A 232 -1.39 1.11 7.39
CA THR A 232 -1.26 0.64 8.78
C THR A 232 -2.47 1.07 9.61
N GLN A 233 -2.92 2.32 9.49
CA GLN A 233 -4.11 2.80 10.18
C GLN A 233 -5.38 2.03 9.75
N ILE A 234 -5.55 1.76 8.46
CA ILE A 234 -6.68 0.95 7.97
C ILE A 234 -6.61 -0.46 8.57
N GLU A 235 -5.44 -1.08 8.64
CA GLU A 235 -5.26 -2.40 9.28
C GLU A 235 -5.67 -2.38 10.75
N ASP A 236 -5.28 -1.34 11.49
CA ASP A 236 -5.62 -1.20 12.90
C ASP A 236 -7.15 -1.03 13.08
N ASP A 237 -7.79 -0.23 12.22
CA ASP A 237 -9.25 -0.06 12.20
C ASP A 237 -9.98 -1.39 11.87
N LEU A 238 -9.46 -2.17 10.91
CA LEU A 238 -10.01 -3.48 10.54
C LEU A 238 -9.96 -4.44 11.73
N ILE A 239 -8.84 -4.50 12.45
CA ILE A 239 -8.68 -5.32 13.66
C ILE A 239 -9.63 -4.85 14.76
N ALA A 240 -9.72 -3.54 14.97
CA ALA A 240 -10.63 -2.98 15.96
C ALA A 240 -12.08 -3.38 15.68
N ASP A 241 -12.55 -3.26 14.44
CA ASP A 241 -13.93 -3.57 14.06
C ASP A 241 -14.22 -5.09 14.04
N SER A 242 -13.26 -5.92 13.58
CA SER A 242 -13.49 -7.37 13.41
C SER A 242 -13.25 -8.22 14.65
N ILE A 243 -12.30 -7.82 15.51
CA ILE A 243 -11.87 -8.62 16.66
C ILE A 243 -12.30 -7.93 17.97
N LEU A 244 -12.01 -6.63 18.12
CA LEU A 244 -12.21 -5.93 19.40
C LEU A 244 -13.63 -5.40 19.58
N GLY A 245 -14.32 -5.08 18.48
CA GLY A 245 -15.62 -4.41 18.45
C GLY A 245 -16.83 -5.34 18.51
N LYS A 246 -16.66 -6.64 18.25
CA LYS A 246 -17.78 -7.58 18.16
C LYS A 246 -18.40 -7.89 19.53
N GLU A 247 -19.70 -7.62 19.66
CA GLU A 247 -20.53 -8.05 20.79
C GLU A 247 -21.03 -9.47 20.55
N THR A 248 -20.25 -10.46 20.97
CA THR A 248 -20.62 -11.87 20.88
C THR A 248 -20.03 -12.66 22.04
N ASP A 249 -20.78 -13.66 22.51
CA ASP A 249 -20.30 -14.69 23.45
C ASP A 249 -19.63 -15.85 22.72
N GLU A 250 -19.54 -15.81 21.40
CA GLU A 250 -18.84 -16.81 20.60
C GLU A 250 -17.34 -16.79 20.90
N ILE A 251 -16.80 -18.01 21.02
CA ILE A 251 -15.38 -18.28 21.12
C ILE A 251 -14.95 -18.78 19.75
N ARG A 252 -14.03 -18.08 19.10
CA ARG A 252 -13.55 -18.40 17.75
C ARG A 252 -12.04 -18.35 17.70
N SER A 253 -11.42 -19.01 16.73
CA SER A 253 -9.99 -18.77 16.50
C SER A 253 -9.77 -17.31 16.08
N LEU A 254 -8.62 -16.74 16.43
CA LEU A 254 -8.28 -15.36 16.10
C LEU A 254 -8.22 -15.14 14.58
N GLU A 255 -7.64 -16.10 13.85
CA GLU A 255 -7.59 -16.10 12.39
C GLU A 255 -8.99 -16.15 11.79
N ASP A 256 -9.87 -17.04 12.27
CA ASP A 256 -11.25 -17.10 11.77
C ASP A 256 -12.02 -15.82 12.08
N ALA A 257 -11.81 -15.21 13.26
CA ALA A 257 -12.48 -13.97 13.65
C ALA A 257 -12.16 -12.80 12.70
N PHE A 258 -10.91 -12.75 12.20
CA PHE A 258 -10.47 -11.76 11.21
C PHE A 258 -10.87 -12.15 9.79
N ASN A 259 -10.51 -13.35 9.35
CA ASN A 259 -10.70 -13.82 7.97
C ASN A 259 -12.18 -13.94 7.59
N SER A 260 -13.07 -14.28 8.54
CA SER A 260 -14.53 -14.27 8.29
C SER A 260 -15.09 -12.86 8.08
N SER A 261 -14.45 -11.84 8.64
CA SER A 261 -14.85 -10.44 8.44
C SER A 261 -14.33 -9.87 7.12
N PHE A 262 -13.17 -10.34 6.64
CA PHE A 262 -12.51 -9.83 5.44
C PHE A 262 -11.92 -10.96 4.59
N PRO A 263 -12.77 -11.81 3.97
CA PRO A 263 -12.33 -13.02 3.27
C PRO A 263 -11.53 -12.74 2.00
N GLU A 264 -11.66 -11.54 1.45
CA GLU A 264 -10.93 -11.12 0.25
C GLU A 264 -9.52 -10.61 0.55
N LEU A 265 -9.21 -10.30 1.82
CA LEU A 265 -7.86 -9.90 2.22
C LEU A 265 -6.94 -11.12 2.34
N GLU A 266 -5.66 -10.93 2.05
CA GLU A 266 -4.64 -11.95 2.28
C GLU A 266 -4.67 -12.42 3.75
N ASN A 267 -4.69 -13.75 3.94
CA ASN A 267 -4.73 -14.36 5.27
C ASN A 267 -3.60 -13.81 6.14
N LYS A 268 -3.98 -13.14 7.22
CA LYS A 268 -3.03 -12.63 8.22
C LYS A 268 -2.76 -13.74 9.25
N SER A 269 -1.49 -13.95 9.58
CA SER A 269 -1.11 -14.96 10.56
C SER A 269 -1.49 -14.52 11.99
N VAL A 270 -1.68 -15.49 12.91
CA VAL A 270 -1.82 -15.21 14.35
C VAL A 270 -0.71 -14.28 14.86
N GLU A 271 0.54 -14.51 14.47
CA GLU A 271 1.69 -13.73 14.96
C GLU A 271 1.56 -12.27 14.55
N TRP A 272 1.18 -12.02 13.29
CA TRP A 272 0.95 -10.66 12.81
C TRP A 272 -0.24 -10.01 13.53
N LEU A 273 -1.37 -10.72 13.67
CA LEU A 273 -2.54 -10.21 14.38
C LEU A 273 -2.21 -9.88 15.84
N MET A 274 -1.44 -10.73 16.51
CA MET A 274 -1.01 -10.50 17.88
C MET A 274 -0.05 -9.31 18.00
N SER A 275 0.84 -9.11 17.02
CA SER A 275 1.72 -7.91 17.00
C SER A 275 0.94 -6.59 16.88
N LYS A 276 -0.26 -6.64 16.30
CA LYS A 276 -1.16 -5.48 16.18
C LYS A 276 -2.06 -5.32 17.42
N ILE A 277 -2.56 -6.41 17.98
CA ILE A 277 -3.46 -6.41 19.13
C ILE A 277 -2.74 -6.10 20.44
N ALA A 278 -1.64 -6.81 20.70
CA ALA A 278 -0.84 -6.66 21.91
C ALA A 278 0.11 -5.48 21.73
N GLN A 279 -0.43 -4.26 21.73
CA GLN A 279 0.33 -3.02 21.73
C GLN A 279 0.06 -2.24 23.02
N GLU A 280 1.08 -1.63 23.59
CA GLU A 280 1.02 -0.95 24.88
C GLU A 280 -0.05 0.15 24.91
N GLN A 281 -0.22 0.90 23.81
CA GLN A 281 -1.24 1.94 23.72
C GLN A 281 -2.70 1.42 23.70
N HIS A 282 -2.92 0.12 23.44
CA HIS A 282 -4.26 -0.42 23.19
C HIS A 282 -4.77 -1.35 24.30
N THR A 283 -3.91 -1.85 25.18
CA THR A 283 -4.28 -2.83 26.21
C THR A 283 -3.60 -2.60 27.55
N ARG A 284 -4.38 -2.74 28.63
CA ARG A 284 -3.87 -2.74 30.01
C ARG A 284 -3.01 -3.97 30.33
N HIS A 285 -3.22 -5.05 29.58
CA HIS A 285 -2.59 -6.34 29.80
C HIS A 285 -1.55 -6.65 28.70
N TYR A 286 -1.00 -5.62 28.05
CA TYR A 286 0.04 -5.73 27.03
C TYR A 286 1.13 -6.76 27.38
N LYS A 287 1.79 -6.60 28.54
CA LYS A 287 2.87 -7.50 28.98
C LYS A 287 2.40 -8.94 29.19
N HIS A 288 1.16 -9.12 29.64
CA HIS A 288 0.56 -10.45 29.89
C HIS A 288 0.29 -11.16 28.57
N LEU A 289 -0.37 -10.47 27.63
CA LEU A 289 -0.68 -11.01 26.30
C LEU A 289 0.59 -11.30 25.49
N LEU A 290 1.58 -10.41 25.57
CA LEU A 290 2.88 -10.63 24.91
C LEU A 290 3.57 -11.87 25.49
N HIS A 291 3.66 -11.97 26.81
CA HIS A 291 4.25 -13.14 27.49
C HIS A 291 3.54 -14.45 27.12
N LEU A 292 2.20 -14.47 27.16
CA LEU A 292 1.40 -15.65 26.80
C LEU A 292 1.52 -16.01 25.32
N SER A 293 1.59 -15.02 24.43
CA SER A 293 1.75 -15.25 22.99
C SER A 293 3.07 -15.98 22.67
N HIS A 294 4.15 -15.65 23.37
CA HIS A 294 5.45 -16.34 23.20
C HIS A 294 5.45 -17.78 23.73
N LYS A 295 4.57 -18.10 24.69
CA LYS A 295 4.42 -19.45 25.27
C LYS A 295 3.34 -20.28 24.59
N HIS A 296 2.59 -19.70 23.65
CA HIS A 296 1.45 -20.35 23.04
C HIS A 296 1.88 -21.49 22.10
N ASP A 297 1.46 -22.70 22.40
CA ASP A 297 1.64 -23.87 21.54
C ASP A 297 0.42 -24.03 20.62
N ARG A 298 0.55 -23.55 19.37
CA ARG A 298 -0.49 -23.64 18.34
C ARG A 298 -0.87 -25.08 17.98
N SER A 299 -0.02 -26.08 18.27
CA SER A 299 -0.34 -27.48 18.02
C SER A 299 -1.39 -28.05 18.99
N LEU A 300 -1.62 -27.37 20.12
CA LEU A 300 -2.64 -27.74 21.10
C LEU A 300 -4.01 -27.19 20.74
N VAL A 301 -4.06 -25.88 20.47
CA VAL A 301 -5.27 -25.13 20.21
C VAL A 301 -4.90 -23.91 19.38
N ASN A 302 -5.72 -23.56 18.40
CA ASN A 302 -5.58 -22.25 17.76
C ASN A 302 -5.83 -21.17 18.81
N LEU A 303 -5.07 -20.08 18.79
CA LEU A 303 -5.32 -18.94 19.67
C LEU A 303 -6.77 -18.49 19.51
N LYS A 304 -7.58 -18.65 20.56
CA LYS A 304 -8.98 -18.25 20.51
C LYS A 304 -9.16 -16.85 21.05
N VAL A 305 -10.14 -16.14 20.48
CA VAL A 305 -10.61 -14.85 20.93
C VAL A 305 -12.11 -14.94 21.22
N THR A 306 -12.54 -14.10 22.14
CA THR A 306 -13.91 -13.99 22.62
C THR A 306 -14.31 -12.52 22.62
N GLY A 307 -15.61 -12.22 22.44
CA GLY A 307 -16.13 -10.84 22.41
C GLY A 307 -16.12 -10.18 23.79
N ARG A 308 -17.06 -9.30 24.14
CA ARG A 308 -16.93 -8.44 25.34
C ARG A 308 -17.06 -9.17 26.70
N PRO A 309 -16.16 -8.87 27.68
CA PRO A 309 -14.90 -8.13 27.51
C PRO A 309 -13.93 -8.96 26.69
N VAL A 310 -13.26 -8.35 25.70
CA VAL A 310 -12.38 -9.10 24.78
C VAL A 310 -11.37 -9.90 25.59
N SER A 311 -11.23 -11.18 25.27
CA SER A 311 -10.30 -12.06 25.98
C SER A 311 -9.78 -13.17 25.07
N PHE A 312 -8.62 -13.71 25.43
CA PHE A 312 -7.84 -14.65 24.65
C PHE A 312 -7.65 -15.95 25.40
N LEU A 313 -7.64 -17.07 24.67
CA LEU A 313 -7.41 -18.40 25.20
C LEU A 313 -6.11 -18.97 24.61
N PHE A 314 -5.10 -19.14 25.46
CA PHE A 314 -3.80 -19.66 25.09
C PHE A 314 -3.63 -21.10 25.57
N GLY A 315 -3.17 -21.99 24.70
CA GLY A 315 -2.65 -23.30 25.10
C GLY A 315 -1.15 -23.22 25.36
N ILE A 316 -0.69 -23.75 26.50
CA ILE A 316 0.72 -23.79 26.90
C ILE A 316 1.09 -25.24 27.22
N ARG A 317 2.23 -25.69 26.70
CA ARG A 317 2.80 -27.00 27.01
C ARG A 317 4.06 -26.83 27.88
N CYS A 318 4.08 -27.53 29.01
CA CYS A 318 5.21 -27.59 29.93
C CYS A 318 5.54 -29.05 30.27
N GLU A 319 6.63 -29.28 31.00
CA GLU A 319 7.00 -30.62 31.47
C GLU A 319 5.92 -31.25 32.37
N LYS A 320 5.25 -30.42 33.19
CA LYS A 320 4.22 -30.86 34.16
C LYS A 320 2.84 -31.10 33.54
N GLY A 321 2.67 -30.86 32.24
CA GLY A 321 1.42 -31.08 31.53
C GLY A 321 1.04 -29.94 30.57
N ILE A 322 -0.22 -29.94 30.16
CA ILE A 322 -0.80 -28.96 29.25
C ILE A 322 -1.71 -28.02 30.04
N TYR A 323 -1.66 -26.73 29.71
CA TYR A 323 -2.41 -25.69 30.39
C TYR A 323 -3.18 -24.84 29.39
N ILE A 324 -4.38 -24.45 29.78
CA ILE A 324 -5.20 -23.48 29.06
C ILE A 324 -5.29 -22.22 29.93
N VAL A 325 -4.89 -21.09 29.36
CA VAL A 325 -4.86 -19.79 30.03
C VAL A 325 -5.88 -18.86 29.36
N TRP A 326 -6.83 -18.37 30.14
CA TRP A 326 -7.80 -17.37 29.71
C TRP A 326 -7.43 -16.01 30.31
N GLU A 327 -7.16 -15.04 29.43
CA GLU A 327 -6.69 -13.71 29.79
C GLU A 327 -7.52 -12.61 29.12
N THR A 328 -7.83 -11.55 29.85
CA THR A 328 -8.62 -10.43 29.32
C THR A 328 -7.77 -9.38 28.63
N TYR A 329 -8.37 -8.66 27.68
CA TYR A 329 -7.67 -7.68 26.86
C TYR A 329 -7.50 -6.35 27.59
N ASN A 330 -8.57 -5.78 28.16
CA ASN A 330 -8.52 -4.41 28.70
C ASN A 330 -9.32 -4.20 29.99
N THR A 331 -9.89 -5.24 30.57
CA THR A 331 -10.70 -5.17 31.80
C THR A 331 -9.88 -5.56 33.03
N LYS A 332 -10.36 -5.18 34.22
CA LYS A 332 -9.71 -5.51 35.49
C LYS A 332 -10.09 -6.91 35.99
N GLU A 333 -10.00 -7.90 35.11
CA GLU A 333 -10.33 -9.28 35.44
C GLU A 333 -9.06 -10.10 35.67
N ALA A 334 -9.18 -11.13 36.48
CA ALA A 334 -8.09 -12.07 36.76
C ALA A 334 -7.84 -13.01 35.59
N THR A 335 -6.62 -13.56 35.53
CA THR A 335 -6.30 -14.70 34.66
C THR A 335 -6.85 -15.99 35.24
N TYR A 336 -7.40 -16.84 34.38
CA TYR A 336 -7.84 -18.19 34.74
C TYR A 336 -6.94 -19.21 34.07
N VAL A 337 -6.47 -20.21 34.82
CA VAL A 337 -5.56 -21.24 34.31
C VAL A 337 -6.13 -22.61 34.66
N TRP A 338 -6.33 -23.45 33.65
CA TRP A 338 -6.74 -24.84 33.81
C TRP A 338 -5.61 -25.76 33.37
N LYS A 339 -5.32 -26.78 34.17
CA LYS A 339 -4.38 -27.85 33.85
C LYS A 339 -5.13 -29.05 33.31
N TYR A 340 -4.65 -29.59 32.21
CA TYR A 340 -5.06 -30.87 31.69
C TYR A 340 -4.26 -32.00 32.36
N GLU A 341 -4.95 -32.89 33.07
CA GLU A 341 -4.31 -33.94 33.89
C GLU A 341 -3.62 -35.04 33.08
N LYS A 342 -3.96 -35.22 31.80
CA LYS A 342 -3.43 -36.33 30.99
C LYS A 342 -2.23 -35.88 30.17
N ASP A 343 -1.13 -36.64 30.27
CA ASP A 343 0.11 -36.41 29.50
C ASP A 343 -0.02 -36.72 27.99
N THR A 344 -1.21 -37.14 27.54
CA THR A 344 -1.46 -37.57 26.15
C THR A 344 -2.65 -36.81 25.54
N GLN A 345 -2.63 -36.58 24.22
CA GLN A 345 -3.70 -35.85 23.50
C GLN A 345 -5.14 -36.43 23.56
N PRO A 346 -5.41 -37.73 23.79
CA PRO A 346 -6.77 -38.25 23.82
C PRO A 346 -7.63 -37.58 24.90
N GLY A 347 -8.67 -36.83 24.49
CA GLY A 347 -9.52 -36.07 25.40
C GLY A 347 -9.24 -34.56 25.42
N MET A 348 -8.22 -34.07 24.71
CA MET A 348 -7.86 -32.65 24.70
C MET A 348 -8.93 -31.79 24.02
N LYS A 349 -9.56 -32.30 22.96
CA LYS A 349 -10.63 -31.58 22.25
C LYS A 349 -11.85 -31.40 23.14
N GLU A 350 -12.22 -32.46 23.85
CA GLU A 350 -13.31 -32.48 24.82
C GLU A 350 -13.01 -31.52 25.98
N PHE A 351 -11.79 -31.55 26.52
CA PHE A 351 -11.37 -30.62 27.57
C PHE A 351 -11.41 -29.15 27.13
N ILE A 352 -10.96 -28.86 25.91
CA ILE A 352 -11.06 -27.50 25.34
C ILE A 352 -12.53 -27.09 25.18
N ALA A 353 -13.40 -27.99 24.75
CA ALA A 353 -14.84 -27.70 24.61
C ALA A 353 -15.50 -27.45 25.98
N GLU A 354 -15.12 -28.22 27.01
CA GLU A 354 -15.56 -27.99 28.39
C GLU A 354 -15.13 -26.60 28.88
N ILE A 355 -13.87 -26.21 28.63
CA ILE A 355 -13.38 -24.87 28.99
C ILE A 355 -14.14 -23.78 28.24
N ASP A 356 -14.41 -23.96 26.95
CA ASP A 356 -15.19 -23.00 26.17
C ASP A 356 -16.58 -22.78 26.83
N ASP A 357 -17.24 -23.85 27.25
CA ASP A 357 -18.54 -23.77 27.92
C ASP A 357 -18.44 -23.15 29.32
N GLU A 358 -17.38 -23.44 30.08
CA GLU A 358 -17.12 -22.76 31.35
C GLU A 358 -16.89 -21.26 31.16
N ILE A 359 -16.13 -20.84 30.15
CA ILE A 359 -15.91 -19.42 29.84
C ILE A 359 -17.23 -18.71 29.54
N LYS A 360 -18.13 -19.34 28.77
CA LYS A 360 -19.47 -18.79 28.49
C LYS A 360 -20.28 -18.61 29.79
N LYS A 361 -20.28 -19.59 30.68
CA LYS A 361 -20.95 -19.48 31.99
C LYS A 361 -20.33 -18.36 32.84
N LEU A 362 -19.00 -18.31 32.91
CA LEU A 362 -18.27 -17.29 33.67
C LEU A 362 -18.61 -15.88 33.20
N ARG A 363 -18.81 -15.68 31.89
CA ARG A 363 -19.25 -14.40 31.30
C ARG A 363 -20.67 -14.00 31.71
N GLN A 364 -21.53 -14.96 32.02
CA GLN A 364 -22.91 -14.74 32.49
C GLN A 364 -23.00 -14.41 34.00
N GLY A 365 -21.87 -14.18 34.68
CA GLY A 365 -21.83 -13.70 36.06
C GLY A 365 -21.57 -14.76 37.13
N THR A 366 -21.22 -16.00 36.75
CA THR A 366 -20.97 -17.09 37.70
C THR A 366 -19.55 -17.12 38.28
N LYS A 367 -18.69 -16.13 37.96
CA LYS A 367 -17.27 -16.10 38.33
C LYS A 367 -17.00 -16.37 39.81
N ARG A 368 -17.75 -15.73 40.71
CA ARG A 368 -17.58 -15.87 42.16
C ARG A 368 -17.89 -17.29 42.64
N GLU A 369 -18.99 -17.86 42.14
CA GLU A 369 -19.42 -19.21 42.49
C GLU A 369 -18.42 -20.24 41.97
N TYR A 370 -18.04 -20.15 40.70
CA TYR A 370 -17.06 -21.05 40.08
C TYR A 370 -15.72 -21.06 40.82
N ARG A 371 -15.21 -19.88 41.20
CA ARG A 371 -13.99 -19.74 42.02
C ARG A 371 -14.13 -20.41 43.39
N THR A 372 -15.30 -20.28 44.01
CA THR A 372 -15.55 -20.86 45.33
C THR A 372 -15.57 -22.39 45.24
N LEU A 373 -16.25 -22.93 44.23
CA LEU A 373 -16.33 -24.37 43.98
C LEU A 373 -14.97 -24.99 43.63
N ASN A 374 -14.14 -24.27 42.88
CA ASN A 374 -12.84 -24.77 42.43
C ASN A 374 -11.66 -24.35 43.33
N LYS A 375 -11.90 -23.76 44.50
CA LYS A 375 -10.82 -23.28 45.38
C LYS A 375 -9.85 -24.39 45.82
N ALA A 376 -10.34 -25.62 45.95
CA ALA A 376 -9.55 -26.79 46.33
C ALA A 376 -9.08 -27.63 45.14
N ASN A 377 -9.38 -27.23 43.90
CA ASN A 377 -9.02 -27.98 42.71
C ASN A 377 -7.53 -27.73 42.36
N PRO A 378 -6.66 -28.75 42.43
CA PRO A 378 -5.24 -28.58 42.13
C PRO A 378 -4.95 -28.28 40.66
N ASN A 379 -5.91 -28.53 39.76
CA ASN A 379 -5.78 -28.29 38.32
C ASN A 379 -6.36 -26.96 37.87
N PHE A 380 -6.71 -26.08 38.81
CA PHE A 380 -7.27 -24.78 38.49
C PHE A 380 -6.65 -23.69 39.36
N CYS A 381 -6.27 -22.59 38.72
CA CYS A 381 -5.74 -21.42 39.39
C CYS A 381 -6.40 -20.15 38.85
N VAL A 382 -6.57 -19.16 39.73
CA VAL A 382 -6.96 -17.80 39.38
C VAL A 382 -5.89 -16.85 39.87
N ILE A 383 -5.38 -16.01 38.97
CA ILE A 383 -4.32 -15.06 39.25
C ILE A 383 -4.90 -13.65 39.24
N GLU A 384 -5.05 -13.07 40.43
CA GLU A 384 -5.52 -11.69 40.58
C GLU A 384 -4.42 -10.70 40.19
N HIS A 385 -4.78 -9.73 39.35
CA HIS A 385 -3.85 -8.69 38.91
C HIS A 385 -3.62 -7.62 39.98
N ASP A 386 -2.37 -7.22 40.13
CA ASP A 386 -1.98 -6.11 41.00
C ASP A 386 -1.72 -4.86 40.15
N TYR A 387 -2.65 -3.91 40.21
CA TYR A 387 -2.58 -2.67 39.45
C TYR A 387 -1.92 -1.52 40.22
N SER A 388 -1.38 -1.77 41.42
CA SER A 388 -0.79 -0.71 42.26
C SER A 388 0.53 -0.19 41.70
N SER A 389 1.27 -1.02 40.97
CA SER A 389 2.48 -0.64 40.25
C SER A 389 2.65 -1.55 39.02
N PRO A 390 2.67 -1.00 37.78
CA PRO A 390 2.64 -1.80 36.56
C PRO A 390 3.77 -2.84 36.43
N ASP A 391 5.01 -2.48 36.81
CA ASP A 391 6.17 -3.36 36.64
C ASP A 391 6.22 -4.46 37.69
N SER A 392 5.92 -4.14 38.95
CA SER A 392 5.83 -5.14 40.01
C SER A 392 4.59 -6.03 39.88
N GLY A 393 3.50 -5.47 39.35
CA GLY A 393 2.24 -6.17 39.15
C GLY A 393 2.35 -7.28 38.11
N PHE A 394 2.94 -6.96 36.95
CA PHE A 394 3.22 -7.97 35.92
C PHE A 394 4.18 -9.04 36.44
N LYS A 395 5.27 -8.67 37.12
CA LYS A 395 6.23 -9.64 37.66
C LYS A 395 5.58 -10.60 38.66
N LYS A 396 4.75 -10.09 39.56
CA LYS A 396 3.99 -10.92 40.53
C LYS A 396 3.04 -11.89 39.81
N TRP A 397 2.36 -11.41 38.77
CA TRP A 397 1.51 -12.24 37.93
C TRP A 397 2.32 -13.36 37.24
N GLU A 398 3.46 -12.99 36.63
CA GLU A 398 4.36 -13.92 35.93
C GLU A 398 4.93 -14.98 36.87
N ASP A 399 5.39 -14.57 38.05
CA ASP A 399 5.89 -15.48 39.09
C ASP A 399 4.79 -16.46 39.54
N THR A 400 3.55 -15.98 39.71
CA THR A 400 2.41 -16.82 40.09
C THR A 400 2.03 -17.81 39.00
N LEU A 401 2.00 -17.36 37.74
CA LEU A 401 1.73 -18.22 36.59
C LEU A 401 2.79 -19.30 36.47
N ASN A 402 4.08 -18.92 36.51
CA ASN A 402 5.18 -19.87 36.39
C ASN A 402 5.21 -20.87 37.54
N ALA A 403 4.87 -20.48 38.77
CA ALA A 403 4.77 -21.39 39.91
C ALA A 403 3.65 -22.44 39.76
N PHE A 404 2.62 -22.16 38.93
CA PHE A 404 1.57 -23.12 38.63
C PHE A 404 1.91 -24.01 37.41
N LEU A 405 2.67 -23.47 36.46
CA LEU A 405 3.12 -24.17 35.26
C LEU A 405 4.31 -25.13 35.51
N TYR A 406 5.20 -24.79 36.43
CA TYR A 406 6.47 -25.48 36.72
C TYR A 406 6.62 -25.83 38.19
#